data_AF-A0A554XBH6-F1
#
_entry.id   AF-A0A554XBH6-F1
#
_cell.length_a   1.000
_cell.length_b   1.000
_cell.length_c   1.000
_cell.angle_alpha   90.00
_cell.angle_beta   90.00
_cell.angle_gamma   90.00
#
_symmetry.space_group_name_H-M   'P 1'
#
loop_
_entity.id
_entity.type
_entity.pdbx_description
1 polymer ?
#
loop_
_entity_poly.entity_id
_entity_poly.type
_entity_poly.pdbx_seq_one_letter_code
_entity_poly.pdbx_strand_id
1 'polypeptide(L)'
;MGEGALALLALWRDGAAVPAPPLVEAALREAEDAYAVLKAALLRAGAQDALALEAMDAWLRAASELRRGLQQIAKGATLLASLAEPGAPQAAAG
;
A
#
# COMPACT_ATOMS: atom_id res chain seq x y z
N MET A 1 -0.49 -13.23 -5.52
CA MET A 1 -0.04 -12.25 -4.52
C MET A 1 1.44 -12.45 -4.40
N GLY A 2 2.28 -11.50 -4.78
CA GLY A 2 3.70 -11.61 -4.49
C GLY A 2 4.02 -11.04 -3.11
N GLU A 3 5.27 -11.21 -2.75
CA GLU A 3 5.74 -11.20 -1.36
C GLU A 3 5.79 -9.79 -0.76
N GLY A 4 5.84 -8.73 -1.59
CA GLY A 4 5.95 -7.34 -1.13
C GLY A 4 4.67 -6.80 -0.48
N ALA A 5 3.50 -7.11 -1.04
CA ALA A 5 2.22 -6.68 -0.45
C ALA A 5 1.98 -7.28 0.95
N LEU A 6 2.46 -8.50 1.18
CA LEU A 6 2.42 -9.14 2.50
C LEU A 6 3.38 -8.48 3.50
N ALA A 7 4.51 -7.96 3.04
CA ALA A 7 5.47 -7.26 3.89
C ALA A 7 4.89 -5.94 4.47
N LEU A 8 4.07 -5.21 3.70
CA LEU A 8 3.38 -4.01 4.21
C LEU A 8 2.34 -4.34 5.30
N LEU A 9 1.63 -5.45 5.17
CA LEU A 9 0.69 -5.93 6.19
C LEU A 9 1.43 -6.40 7.45
N ALA A 10 2.61 -7.02 7.31
CA ALA A 10 3.44 -7.42 8.44
C ALA A 10 3.99 -6.22 9.21
N LEU A 11 4.39 -5.14 8.52
CA LEU A 11 4.80 -3.88 9.15
C LEU A 11 3.69 -3.32 10.06
N TRP A 12 2.45 -3.33 9.56
CA TRP A 12 1.27 -2.88 10.31
C TRP A 12 0.96 -3.76 11.52
N ARG A 13 1.12 -5.09 11.40
CA ARG A 13 0.79 -6.04 12.47
C ARG A 13 1.83 -6.07 13.58
N ASP A 14 3.12 -6.10 13.22
CA ASP A 14 4.19 -6.48 14.15
C ASP A 14 5.05 -5.28 14.60
N GLY A 15 4.78 -4.08 14.09
CA GLY A 15 5.63 -2.90 14.38
C GLY A 15 7.08 -3.12 13.99
N ALA A 16 7.31 -3.95 12.96
CA ALA A 16 8.63 -4.37 12.52
C ALA A 16 9.52 -3.18 12.12
N ALA A 17 10.82 -3.42 12.01
CA ALA A 17 11.76 -2.41 11.54
C ALA A 17 11.27 -1.80 10.22
N VAL A 18 11.26 -0.45 10.16
CA VAL A 18 10.83 0.30 8.99
C VAL A 18 11.70 -0.12 7.79
N PRO A 19 11.12 -0.68 6.71
CA PRO A 19 11.89 -1.11 5.56
C PRO A 19 12.54 0.10 4.88
N ALA A 20 13.63 -0.13 4.15
CA ALA A 20 14.24 0.93 3.35
C ALA A 20 13.23 1.51 2.34
N PRO A 21 13.24 2.83 2.07
CA PRO A 21 12.25 3.47 1.20
C PRO A 21 12.04 2.81 -0.17
N PRO A 22 13.08 2.35 -0.89
CA PRO A 22 12.89 1.66 -2.18
C PRO A 22 12.10 0.34 -2.06
N LEU A 23 12.25 -0.38 -0.96
CA LEU A 23 11.48 -1.60 -0.68
C LEU A 23 10.01 -1.27 -0.40
N VAL A 24 9.75 -0.19 0.34
CA VAL A 24 8.39 0.31 0.61
C VAL A 24 7.70 0.72 -0.69
N GLU A 25 8.40 1.43 -1.57
CA GLU A 25 7.89 1.84 -2.88
C GLU A 25 7.57 0.64 -3.78
N ALA A 26 8.47 -0.34 -3.85
CA ALA A 26 8.24 -1.57 -4.60
C ALA A 26 7.02 -2.35 -4.09
N ALA A 27 6.90 -2.49 -2.76
CA ALA A 27 5.77 -3.16 -2.13
C ALA A 27 4.44 -2.42 -2.36
N LEU A 28 4.45 -1.08 -2.28
CA LEU A 28 3.27 -0.27 -2.59
C LEU A 28 2.87 -0.43 -4.06
N ARG A 29 3.84 -0.41 -4.97
CA ARG A 29 3.58 -0.59 -6.40
C ARG A 29 2.94 -1.93 -6.69
N GLU A 30 3.45 -3.00 -6.09
CA GLU A 30 2.87 -4.33 -6.22
C GLU A 30 1.42 -4.38 -5.71
N ALA A 31 1.15 -3.75 -4.55
CA ALA A 31 -0.20 -3.69 -4.01
C ALA A 31 -1.17 -2.91 -4.92
N GLU A 32 -0.72 -1.82 -5.54
CA GLU A 32 -1.49 -1.05 -6.52
C GLU A 32 -1.81 -1.87 -7.77
N ASP A 33 -0.83 -2.61 -8.30
CA ASP A 33 -1.03 -3.49 -9.46
C ASP A 33 -2.01 -4.62 -9.11
N ALA A 34 -1.89 -5.24 -7.94
CA ALA A 34 -2.83 -6.26 -7.46
C ALA A 34 -4.26 -5.71 -7.28
N TYR A 35 -4.40 -4.50 -6.74
CA TYR A 35 -5.69 -3.82 -6.62
C TYR A 35 -6.32 -3.59 -8.00
N ALA A 36 -5.55 -3.14 -8.98
CA ALA A 36 -6.06 -2.92 -10.34
C ALA A 36 -6.60 -4.22 -10.96
N VAL A 37 -5.89 -5.34 -10.79
CA VAL A 37 -6.33 -6.67 -11.25
C VAL A 37 -7.63 -7.09 -10.56
N LEU A 38 -7.70 -6.98 -9.23
CA LEU A 38 -8.89 -7.34 -8.45
C LEU A 38 -10.11 -6.48 -8.85
N LYS A 39 -9.94 -5.15 -8.92
CA LYS A 39 -10.99 -4.23 -9.34
C LYS A 39 -11.55 -4.61 -10.71
N ALA A 40 -10.67 -4.89 -11.67
CA ALA A 40 -11.09 -5.28 -13.01
C ALA A 40 -11.85 -6.62 -13.01
N ALA A 41 -11.45 -7.59 -12.18
CA ALA A 41 -12.16 -8.86 -12.03
C ALA A 41 -13.56 -8.67 -11.42
N LEU A 42 -13.69 -7.85 -10.38
CA LEU A 42 -14.99 -7.54 -9.75
C LEU A 42 -15.95 -6.87 -10.73
N LEU A 43 -15.47 -5.87 -11.48
CA LEU A 43 -16.28 -5.18 -12.49
C LEU A 43 -16.73 -6.12 -13.61
N ARG A 44 -15.84 -7.02 -14.08
CA ARG A 44 -16.21 -8.04 -15.06
C ARG A 44 -17.25 -9.01 -14.52
N ALA A 45 -17.13 -9.45 -13.26
CA ALA A 45 -18.10 -10.34 -12.63
C ALA A 45 -19.48 -9.67 -12.50
N GLY A 46 -19.53 -8.40 -12.10
CA GLY A 46 -20.77 -7.63 -12.05
C GLY A 46 -21.40 -7.42 -13.44
N ALA A 47 -20.59 -7.13 -14.46
CA ALA A 47 -21.07 -6.96 -15.83
C ALA A 47 -21.60 -8.26 -16.48
N GLN A 48 -21.25 -9.42 -15.92
CA GLN A 48 -21.68 -10.75 -16.37
C GLN A 48 -22.83 -11.31 -15.51
N ASP A 49 -23.40 -10.50 -14.61
CA ASP A 49 -24.37 -10.92 -13.59
C ASP A 49 -23.90 -12.10 -12.70
N ALA A 50 -22.58 -12.35 -12.68
CA ALA A 50 -21.96 -13.40 -11.88
C ALA A 50 -21.74 -12.97 -10.42
N LEU A 51 -21.87 -11.67 -10.13
CA LEU A 51 -21.80 -11.08 -8.80
C LEU A 51 -22.90 -10.03 -8.66
N ALA A 52 -23.72 -10.13 -7.62
CA ALA A 52 -24.74 -9.13 -7.32
C ALA A 52 -24.12 -7.73 -7.15
N LEU A 53 -24.80 -6.69 -7.64
CA LEU A 53 -24.26 -5.32 -7.67
C LEU A 53 -23.92 -4.80 -6.27
N GLU A 54 -24.76 -5.11 -5.28
CA GLU A 54 -24.54 -4.71 -3.88
C GLU A 54 -23.29 -5.37 -3.31
N ALA A 55 -23.06 -6.65 -3.65
CA ALA A 55 -21.86 -7.37 -3.24
C ALA A 55 -20.62 -6.83 -3.96
N MET A 56 -20.72 -6.54 -5.26
CA MET A 56 -19.64 -5.92 -6.03
C MET A 56 -19.24 -4.57 -5.41
N ASP A 57 -20.21 -3.70 -5.09
CA ASP A 57 -19.94 -2.40 -4.48
C ASP A 57 -19.27 -2.55 -3.11
N ALA A 58 -19.77 -3.45 -2.26
CA ALA A 58 -19.15 -3.75 -0.97
C ALA A 58 -17.69 -4.20 -1.10
N TRP A 59 -17.40 -5.10 -2.04
CA TRP A 59 -16.04 -5.56 -2.32
C TRP A 59 -15.14 -4.44 -2.85
N LEU A 60 -15.63 -3.64 -3.80
CA LEU A 60 -14.88 -2.51 -4.36
C LEU A 60 -14.56 -1.46 -3.28
N ARG A 61 -15.50 -1.20 -2.38
CA ARG A 61 -15.30 -0.29 -1.26
C ARG A 61 -14.28 -0.83 -0.26
N ALA A 62 -14.39 -2.10 0.14
CA ALA A 62 -13.44 -2.73 1.05
C ALA A 62 -12.02 -2.74 0.46
N ALA A 63 -11.87 -3.13 -0.82
CA ALA A 63 -10.58 -3.11 -1.52
C ALA A 63 -10.00 -1.68 -1.61
N SER A 64 -10.85 -0.67 -1.83
CA SER A 64 -10.43 0.73 -1.87
C SER A 64 -9.96 1.24 -0.51
N GLU A 65 -10.63 0.87 0.59
CA GLU A 65 -10.15 1.19 1.95
C GLU A 65 -8.81 0.52 2.25
N LEU A 66 -8.66 -0.76 1.91
CA LEU A 66 -7.39 -1.48 2.09
C LEU A 66 -6.25 -0.77 1.34
N ARG A 67 -6.46 -0.43 0.07
CA ARG A 67 -5.49 0.33 -0.75
C ARG A 67 -5.09 1.65 -0.08
N ARG A 68 -6.07 2.44 0.37
CA ARG A 68 -5.79 3.70 1.10
C ARG A 68 -4.96 3.45 2.36
N GLY A 69 -5.29 2.40 3.12
CA GLY A 69 -4.51 1.99 4.30
C GLY A 69 -3.05 1.70 3.96
N LEU A 70 -2.79 0.91 2.92
CA LEU A 70 -1.44 0.59 2.46
C LEU A 70 -0.66 1.83 1.99
N GLN A 71 -1.32 2.77 1.30
CA GLN A 71 -0.72 4.05 0.92
C GLN A 71 -0.31 4.88 2.16
N GLN A 72 -1.15 4.92 3.20
CA GLN A 72 -0.79 5.64 4.43
C GLN A 72 0.34 4.96 5.20
N ILE A 73 0.37 3.63 5.24
CA ILE A 73 1.48 2.86 5.84
C ILE A 73 2.79 3.17 5.11
N ALA A 74 2.79 3.11 3.77
CA ALA A 74 3.97 3.43 2.97
C ALA A 74 4.46 4.85 3.21
N LYS A 75 3.55 5.83 3.21
CA LYS A 75 3.86 7.23 3.55
C LYS A 75 4.46 7.36 4.95
N GLY A 76 3.90 6.69 5.94
CA GLY A 76 4.41 6.68 7.31
C GLY A 76 5.82 6.07 7.40
N ALA A 77 6.05 4.96 6.71
CA ALA A 77 7.36 4.32 6.65
C ALA A 77 8.42 5.23 6.01
N THR A 78 8.11 5.89 4.88
CA THR A 78 9.02 6.86 4.24
C THR A 78 9.31 8.05 5.16
N LEU A 79 8.31 8.57 5.86
CA LEU A 79 8.51 9.65 6.84
C LEU A 79 9.44 9.21 7.97
N LEU A 80 9.19 8.04 8.57
CA LEU A 80 10.03 7.51 9.64
C LEU A 80 11.48 7.28 9.19
N ALA A 81 11.68 6.73 7.99
CA ALA A 81 13.01 6.58 7.41
C ALA A 81 13.72 7.94 7.25
N SER A 82 13.02 8.99 6.80
CA SER A 82 13.60 10.33 6.65
C SER A 82 14.00 10.99 7.98
N LEU A 83 13.34 10.62 9.08
CA LEU A 83 13.66 11.12 10.42
C LEU A 83 14.80 10.34 11.09
N ALA A 84 15.07 9.11 10.64
CA ALA A 84 16.12 8.25 11.17
C ALA A 84 17.51 8.58 10.60
N GLU A 85 17.60 9.29 9.48
CA GLU A 85 18.85 9.82 8.92
C GLU A 85 19.36 11.00 9.78
N PRO A 86 20.52 10.88 10.48
CA PRO A 86 21.06 11.98 11.26
C PRO A 86 21.79 12.99 10.35
N GLY A 87 21.28 14.21 10.27
CA GLY A 87 22.04 15.41 9.93
C GLY A 87 22.29 15.68 8.44
N ALA A 88 21.38 16.42 7.80
CA ALA A 88 21.81 17.36 6.77
C ALA A 88 22.64 18.46 7.48
N PRO A 89 23.85 18.81 6.99
CA PRO A 89 24.72 19.76 7.68
C PRO A 89 24.02 21.11 7.86
N GLN A 90 23.93 21.54 9.12
CA GLN A 90 23.64 22.91 9.51
C GLN A 90 24.84 23.79 9.15
N ALA A 91 24.60 24.75 8.25
CA ALA A 91 25.38 25.96 7.95
C ALA A 91 26.93 25.90 8.00
N ALA A 92 27.57 26.14 6.85
CA ALA A 92 28.76 26.97 6.82
C ALA A 92 28.35 28.36 6.30
N ALA A 93 28.06 29.26 7.24
CA ALA A 93 28.33 30.67 7.03
C ALA A 93 29.86 30.84 7.08
N GLY A 94 30.43 31.40 6.03
CA GLY A 94 31.84 31.76 5.89
C GLY A 94 32.01 32.68 4.70
#